data_AF-A0A9W8VB07-F1
#
_entry.id   AF-A0A9W8VB07-F1
#
_cell.length_a   1.000
_cell.length_b   1.000
_cell.length_c   1.000
_cell.angle_alpha   90.00
_cell.angle_beta   90.00
_cell.angle_gamma   90.00
#
_symmetry.space_group_name_H-M   'P 1'
#
loop_
_entity.id
_entity.type
_entity.pdbx_description
1 polymer ?
#
loop_
_entity_poly.entity_id
_entity_poly.type
_entity_poly.pdbx_seq_one_letter_code
_entity_poly.pdbx_strand_id
1 'polypeptide(L)'
;MASEPQDDEKFKLLTTIWPRMTRVDFNTCQELCKLYFLFVDEQISSVHRKSSLYSAQTINELLSMIQHIRKHKDQTKAELFSDTSLATMRSADVAIRIWLTLDVPHLSDDSSPVPRWDSKITLPAFLSTRFTFPVTSRHNSPRQIPETFSVANLVQYYKFRISWTSDLSRHLRIDWEYKQITIFEHAICLRNHLEYADDCPLPKPLVLEAIDTIKLLFPDDKNTKALLAKEGRNFLKIPYGRERSLSLSTYHYWQGNISLLLDHWEQGSKGWSQIRLSPDRDNLLEYVTFWAATTVLILTVISITFSVASLTLAKQALDVSVRSLEVSVQSFELSLAIACAEANATDTLPAFCK
;
A
#
# COMPACT_ATOMS: atom_id res chain seq x y z
N MET A 1 -0.93 -8.49 -34.24
CA MET A 1 -1.98 -9.16 -33.46
C MET A 1 -1.65 -10.63 -33.43
N ALA A 2 -0.90 -11.09 -32.42
CA ALA A 2 -0.70 -12.52 -32.19
C ALA A 2 -2.00 -13.07 -31.59
N SER A 3 -2.50 -14.20 -32.13
CA SER A 3 -3.65 -14.91 -31.58
C SER A 3 -3.35 -15.31 -30.14
N GLU A 4 -4.27 -15.01 -29.23
CA GLU A 4 -4.16 -15.47 -27.85
C GLU A 4 -4.06 -17.01 -27.85
N PRO A 5 -3.03 -17.61 -27.22
CA PRO A 5 -2.85 -19.05 -27.27
C PRO A 5 -4.07 -19.75 -26.68
N GLN A 6 -4.52 -20.80 -27.37
CA GLN A 6 -5.69 -21.59 -26.96
C GLN A 6 -5.43 -22.17 -25.57
N ASP A 7 -6.44 -22.29 -24.72
CA ASP A 7 -6.28 -22.69 -23.30
C ASP A 7 -5.52 -24.01 -23.12
N ASP A 8 -5.56 -24.89 -24.12
CA ASP A 8 -4.79 -26.14 -24.14
C ASP A 8 -3.27 -25.93 -24.31
N GLU A 9 -2.85 -24.93 -25.09
CA GLU A 9 -1.43 -24.57 -25.23
C GLU A 9 -0.90 -23.94 -23.94
N LYS A 10 -1.69 -23.05 -23.33
CA LYS A 10 -1.40 -22.44 -22.02
C LYS A 10 -1.23 -23.53 -20.95
N PHE A 11 -2.14 -24.51 -20.91
CA PHE A 11 -2.04 -25.64 -19.99
C PHE A 11 -0.81 -26.51 -20.26
N LYS A 12 -0.49 -26.80 -21.53
CA LYS A 12 0.70 -27.58 -21.93
C LYS A 12 2.00 -26.88 -21.52
N LEU A 13 2.06 -25.55 -21.63
CA LEU A 13 3.20 -24.76 -21.17
C LEU A 13 3.36 -24.89 -19.66
N LEU A 14 2.30 -24.66 -18.89
CA LEU A 14 2.36 -24.69 -17.43
C LEU A 14 2.68 -26.08 -16.89
N THR A 15 2.14 -27.14 -17.48
CA THR A 15 2.48 -28.52 -17.10
C THR A 15 3.93 -28.86 -17.42
N THR A 16 4.57 -28.19 -18.36
CA THR A 16 6.02 -28.38 -18.59
C THR A 16 6.86 -27.76 -17.46
N ILE A 17 6.41 -26.63 -16.92
CA ILE A 17 7.05 -25.91 -15.80
C ILE A 17 6.71 -26.55 -14.45
N TRP A 18 5.49 -27.05 -14.29
CA TRP A 18 4.97 -27.74 -13.11
C TRP A 18 4.30 -29.07 -13.54
N PRO A 19 5.09 -30.15 -13.69
CA PRO A 19 4.61 -31.45 -14.22
C PRO A 19 3.40 -32.06 -13.54
N ARG A 20 3.23 -31.77 -12.25
CA ARG A 20 2.15 -32.31 -11.42
C ARG A 20 0.87 -31.46 -11.46
N MET A 21 0.86 -30.35 -12.19
CA MET A 21 -0.31 -29.46 -12.30
C MET A 21 -1.48 -30.14 -13.00
N THR A 22 -2.64 -30.22 -12.33
CA THR A 22 -3.83 -30.82 -12.92
C THR A 22 -4.63 -29.81 -13.76
N ARG A 23 -5.49 -30.31 -14.65
CA ARG A 23 -6.37 -29.44 -15.45
C ARG A 23 -7.40 -28.70 -14.59
N VAL A 24 -7.83 -29.30 -13.49
CA VAL A 24 -8.76 -28.68 -12.53
C VAL A 24 -8.09 -27.49 -11.85
N ASP A 25 -6.82 -27.63 -11.46
CA ASP A 25 -6.04 -26.53 -10.87
C ASP A 25 -5.85 -25.37 -11.83
N PHE A 26 -5.58 -25.67 -13.10
CA PHE A 26 -5.43 -24.67 -14.14
C PHE A 26 -6.71 -23.86 -14.34
N ASN A 27 -7.85 -24.54 -14.49
CA ASN A 27 -9.15 -23.87 -14.68
C ASN A 27 -9.50 -22.99 -13.46
N THR A 28 -9.15 -23.42 -12.25
CA THR A 28 -9.43 -22.67 -11.00
C THR A 28 -8.58 -21.40 -10.89
N CYS A 29 -7.36 -21.42 -11.42
CA CYS A 29 -6.39 -20.31 -11.31
C CYS A 29 -6.14 -19.57 -12.63
N GLN A 30 -6.96 -19.76 -13.66
CA GLN A 30 -6.73 -19.23 -15.01
C GLN A 30 -6.47 -17.71 -15.03
N GLU A 31 -7.27 -16.94 -14.27
CA GLU A 31 -7.13 -15.48 -14.14
C GLU A 31 -5.77 -15.06 -13.55
N LEU A 32 -5.17 -15.90 -12.71
CA LEU A 32 -3.88 -15.65 -12.07
C LEU A 32 -2.71 -16.00 -12.98
N CYS A 33 -2.92 -16.97 -13.89
CA CYS A 33 -1.94 -17.33 -14.91
C CYS A 33 -1.77 -16.22 -15.96
N LYS A 34 -2.77 -15.35 -16.17
CA LYS A 34 -2.71 -14.27 -17.19
C LYS A 34 -1.47 -13.38 -17.05
N LEU A 35 -1.16 -12.95 -15.83
CA LEU A 35 0.01 -12.10 -15.54
C LEU A 35 1.32 -12.85 -15.77
N TYR A 36 1.34 -14.13 -15.41
CA TYR A 36 2.49 -14.98 -15.64
C TYR A 36 2.77 -15.18 -17.14
N PHE A 37 1.74 -15.40 -17.96
CA PHE A 37 1.90 -15.51 -19.41
C PHE A 37 2.40 -14.20 -20.04
N LEU A 38 1.90 -13.05 -19.60
CA LEU A 38 2.43 -11.75 -20.04
C LEU A 38 3.93 -11.61 -19.72
N PHE A 39 4.35 -12.06 -18.53
CA PHE A 39 5.76 -12.10 -18.16
C PHE A 39 6.57 -13.04 -19.06
N VAL A 40 6.07 -14.25 -19.35
CA VAL A 40 6.73 -15.18 -20.27
C VAL A 40 6.86 -14.58 -21.67
N ASP A 41 5.80 -13.96 -22.20
CA ASP A 41 5.82 -13.29 -23.50
C ASP A 41 6.84 -12.14 -23.54
N GLU A 42 6.99 -11.40 -22.45
CA GLU A 42 8.01 -10.35 -22.32
C GLU A 42 9.43 -10.95 -22.36
N GLN A 43 9.69 -12.05 -21.65
CA GLN A 43 10.99 -12.73 -21.66
C GLN A 43 11.32 -13.25 -23.07
N ILE A 44 10.37 -13.89 -23.75
CA ILE A 44 10.52 -14.38 -25.13
C ILE A 44 10.76 -13.23 -26.10
N SER A 45 10.01 -12.13 -25.98
CA SER A 45 10.20 -10.93 -26.78
C SER A 45 11.59 -10.31 -26.59
N SER A 46 12.11 -10.31 -25.36
CA SER A 46 13.46 -9.84 -25.04
C SER A 46 14.54 -10.71 -25.69
N VAL A 47 14.36 -12.03 -25.69
CA VAL A 47 15.23 -12.99 -26.38
C VAL A 47 15.21 -12.73 -27.89
N HIS A 48 14.03 -12.61 -28.50
CA HIS A 48 13.91 -12.36 -29.95
C HIS A 48 14.56 -11.05 -30.40
N ARG A 49 14.42 -9.96 -29.61
CA ARG A 49 15.07 -8.68 -29.91
C ARG A 49 16.59 -8.76 -29.96
N LYS A 50 17.19 -9.74 -29.27
CA LYS A 50 18.64 -9.94 -29.18
C LYS A 50 19.00 -11.39 -29.50
N SER A 51 18.40 -11.95 -30.55
CA SER A 51 18.49 -13.38 -30.89
C SER A 51 19.92 -13.91 -31.02
N SER A 52 20.86 -13.09 -31.50
CA SER A 52 22.28 -13.45 -31.62
C SER A 52 22.99 -13.72 -30.29
N LEU A 53 22.40 -13.31 -29.16
CA LEU A 53 22.96 -13.47 -27.82
C LEU A 53 22.49 -14.74 -27.11
N TYR A 54 21.57 -15.51 -27.69
CA TYR A 54 20.92 -16.66 -27.07
C TYR A 54 20.95 -17.86 -28.02
N SER A 55 21.18 -19.05 -27.48
CA SER A 55 21.11 -20.31 -28.24
C SER A 55 19.71 -20.89 -28.29
N ALA A 56 18.88 -20.66 -27.26
CA ALA A 56 17.45 -20.96 -27.30
C ALA A 56 16.66 -19.69 -27.62
N GLN A 57 15.88 -19.73 -28.70
CA GLN A 57 15.10 -18.59 -29.19
C GLN A 57 13.59 -18.81 -29.07
N THR A 58 13.16 -20.06 -28.89
CA THR A 58 11.75 -20.42 -28.75
C THR A 58 11.41 -20.79 -27.30
N ILE A 59 10.13 -20.66 -26.95
CA ILE A 59 9.64 -21.10 -25.64
C ILE A 59 9.87 -22.59 -25.41
N ASN A 60 9.71 -23.44 -26.44
CA ASN A 60 9.90 -24.88 -26.32
C ASN A 60 11.35 -25.27 -26.01
N GLU A 61 12.32 -24.57 -26.59
CA GLU A 61 13.75 -24.76 -26.29
C GLU A 61 14.05 -24.35 -24.84
N LEU A 62 13.54 -23.20 -24.40
CA LEU A 62 13.72 -22.75 -23.01
C LEU A 62 13.05 -23.70 -22.02
N LEU A 63 11.85 -24.21 -22.33
CA LEU A 63 11.18 -25.24 -21.53
C LEU A 63 11.99 -26.54 -21.45
N SER A 64 12.61 -26.96 -22.56
CA SER A 64 13.51 -28.12 -22.58
C SER A 64 14.74 -27.90 -21.70
N MET A 65 15.28 -26.67 -21.69
CA MET A 65 16.36 -26.30 -20.76
C MET A 65 15.90 -26.35 -19.30
N ILE A 66 14.69 -25.88 -18.98
CA ILE A 66 14.13 -25.97 -17.61
C ILE A 66 14.07 -27.43 -17.16
N GLN A 67 13.57 -28.33 -18.01
CA GLN A 67 13.50 -29.77 -17.70
C GLN A 67 14.89 -30.37 -17.46
N HIS A 68 15.88 -30.01 -18.29
CA HIS A 68 17.26 -30.47 -18.15
C HIS A 68 17.90 -29.98 -16.83
N ILE A 69 17.73 -28.70 -16.51
CA ILE A 69 18.22 -28.11 -15.24
C ILE A 69 17.54 -28.77 -14.05
N ARG A 70 16.21 -28.99 -14.10
CA ARG A 70 15.45 -29.63 -13.02
C ARG A 70 15.97 -31.03 -12.70
N LYS A 71 16.24 -31.84 -13.74
CA LYS A 71 16.72 -33.22 -13.58
C LYS A 71 18.12 -33.30 -12.97
N HIS A 72 18.95 -32.28 -13.20
CA HIS A 72 20.36 -32.27 -12.82
C HIS A 72 20.72 -31.10 -11.89
N LYS A 73 19.80 -30.70 -11.02
CA LYS A 73 19.91 -29.50 -10.15
C LYS A 73 21.17 -29.42 -9.29
N ASP A 74 21.77 -30.57 -8.98
CA ASP A 74 22.97 -30.68 -8.13
C ASP A 74 24.28 -30.52 -8.93
N GLN A 75 24.21 -30.45 -10.26
CA GLN A 75 25.35 -30.17 -11.11
C GLN A 75 25.64 -28.66 -11.17
N THR A 76 26.90 -28.32 -11.39
CA THR A 76 27.29 -26.94 -11.69
C THR A 76 26.76 -26.52 -13.06
N LYS A 77 26.64 -25.22 -13.28
CA LYS A 77 26.17 -24.69 -14.56
C LYS A 77 27.08 -25.11 -15.73
N ALA A 78 28.38 -25.25 -15.53
CA ALA A 78 29.32 -25.75 -16.53
C ALA A 78 29.11 -27.24 -16.86
N GLU A 79 28.79 -28.06 -15.86
CA GLU A 79 28.51 -29.48 -16.06
C GLU A 79 27.17 -29.71 -16.76
N LEU A 80 26.18 -28.85 -16.48
CA LEU A 80 24.86 -28.90 -17.11
C LEU A 80 24.91 -28.64 -18.62
N PHE A 81 25.80 -27.74 -19.04
CA PHE A 81 25.92 -27.29 -20.42
C PHE A 81 27.34 -27.55 -20.91
N SER A 82 27.52 -28.69 -21.58
CA SER A 82 28.78 -29.11 -22.20
C SER A 82 29.32 -28.08 -23.22
N ASP A 83 28.42 -27.34 -23.86
CA ASP A 83 28.76 -26.10 -24.57
C ASP A 83 28.74 -24.92 -23.59
N THR A 84 29.93 -24.49 -23.15
CA THR A 84 30.10 -23.32 -22.29
C THR A 84 29.96 -22.00 -23.05
N SER A 85 29.35 -21.99 -24.24
CA SER A 85 29.08 -20.76 -24.96
C SER A 85 28.26 -19.79 -24.12
N LEU A 86 28.62 -18.51 -24.21
CA LEU A 86 27.95 -17.44 -23.49
C LEU A 86 26.45 -17.39 -23.86
N ALA A 87 26.09 -17.77 -25.09
CA ALA A 87 24.72 -17.82 -25.57
C ALA A 87 23.88 -18.90 -24.86
N THR A 88 24.46 -20.08 -24.62
CA THR A 88 23.81 -21.15 -23.85
C THR A 88 23.66 -20.77 -22.38
N MET A 89 24.68 -20.16 -21.78
CA MET A 89 24.58 -19.67 -20.39
C MET A 89 23.48 -18.60 -20.23
N ARG A 90 23.35 -17.67 -21.18
CA ARG A 90 22.30 -16.65 -21.18
C ARG A 90 20.91 -17.25 -21.35
N SER A 91 20.78 -18.26 -22.22
CA SER A 91 19.51 -18.97 -22.42
C SER A 91 19.10 -19.73 -21.16
N ALA A 92 20.06 -20.31 -20.44
CA ALA A 92 19.83 -20.96 -19.15
C ALA A 92 19.37 -19.96 -18.07
N ASP A 93 19.91 -18.75 -18.07
CA ASP A 93 19.47 -17.68 -17.16
C ASP A 93 18.01 -17.28 -17.44
N VAL A 94 17.61 -17.17 -18.71
CA VAL A 94 16.20 -16.93 -19.10
C VAL A 94 15.29 -18.09 -18.71
N ALA A 95 15.74 -19.33 -18.89
CA ALA A 95 15.01 -20.52 -18.47
C ALA A 95 14.72 -20.50 -16.95
N ILE A 96 15.71 -20.16 -16.12
CA ILE A 96 15.51 -20.01 -14.67
C ILE A 96 14.61 -18.82 -14.34
N ARG A 97 14.75 -17.68 -15.02
CA ARG A 97 13.86 -16.51 -14.84
C ARG A 97 12.40 -16.90 -15.07
N ILE A 98 12.11 -17.66 -16.13
CA ILE A 98 10.77 -18.15 -16.44
C ILE A 98 10.29 -19.13 -15.37
N TRP A 99 11.13 -20.08 -14.97
CA TRP A 99 10.75 -21.15 -14.05
C TRP A 99 10.54 -20.68 -12.60
N LEU A 100 11.51 -19.91 -12.06
CA LEU A 100 11.54 -19.53 -10.64
C LEU A 100 11.08 -18.10 -10.41
N THR A 101 10.80 -17.32 -11.46
CA THR A 101 10.45 -15.90 -11.35
C THR A 101 11.49 -15.12 -10.53
N LEU A 102 12.77 -15.31 -10.90
CA LEU A 102 13.93 -14.66 -10.29
C LEU A 102 14.76 -13.97 -11.35
N ASP A 103 15.16 -12.73 -11.10
CA ASP A 103 16.04 -12.00 -12.01
C ASP A 103 17.49 -12.49 -11.89
N VAL A 104 18.05 -13.01 -12.99
CA VAL A 104 19.44 -13.48 -13.07
C VAL A 104 20.23 -12.52 -13.98
N PRO A 105 20.94 -11.52 -13.45
CA PRO A 105 21.52 -10.43 -14.25
C PRO A 105 22.39 -10.93 -15.41
N HIS A 106 22.21 -10.32 -16.59
CA HIS A 106 22.79 -10.78 -17.86
C HIS A 106 24.13 -10.11 -18.24
N LEU A 107 24.52 -9.03 -17.57
CA LEU A 107 25.65 -8.19 -17.97
C LEU A 107 26.60 -7.96 -16.80
N SER A 108 27.90 -7.94 -17.13
CA SER A 108 29.01 -7.52 -16.29
C SER A 108 28.93 -6.03 -16.01
N ASP A 109 27.89 -5.60 -15.31
CA ASP A 109 27.94 -4.31 -14.64
C ASP A 109 28.40 -4.62 -13.21
N ASP A 110 29.70 -4.42 -12.96
CA ASP A 110 30.33 -4.59 -11.63
C ASP A 110 29.64 -3.76 -10.54
N SER A 111 28.71 -2.88 -10.93
CA SER A 111 27.88 -2.08 -10.03
C SER A 111 26.62 -2.79 -9.52
N SER A 112 26.23 -3.97 -10.07
CA SER A 112 25.04 -4.68 -9.61
C SER A 112 25.36 -5.52 -8.36
N PRO A 113 24.76 -5.23 -7.19
CA PRO A 113 25.01 -5.95 -5.94
C PRO A 113 24.37 -7.35 -5.91
N VAL A 114 23.98 -7.86 -7.08
CA VAL A 114 23.07 -8.98 -7.24
C VAL A 114 23.88 -10.23 -7.64
N PRO A 115 23.87 -11.31 -6.83
CA PRO A 115 24.63 -12.52 -7.14
C PRO A 115 24.27 -13.08 -8.51
N ARG A 116 25.28 -13.51 -9.27
CA ARG A 116 25.15 -14.16 -10.58
C ARG A 116 25.18 -15.68 -10.43
N TRP A 117 24.44 -16.40 -11.30
CA TRP A 117 24.59 -17.84 -11.43
C TRP A 117 25.84 -18.18 -12.23
N ASP A 118 26.97 -18.29 -11.53
CA ASP A 118 28.29 -18.57 -12.08
C ASP A 118 28.39 -20.00 -12.67
N SER A 119 29.33 -20.22 -13.59
CA SER A 119 29.56 -21.52 -14.22
C SER A 119 29.95 -22.61 -13.21
N LYS A 120 30.60 -22.23 -12.10
CA LYS A 120 31.16 -23.16 -11.10
C LYS A 120 30.23 -23.47 -9.94
N ILE A 121 29.07 -22.83 -9.85
CA ILE A 121 28.15 -23.01 -8.72
C ILE A 121 26.91 -23.79 -9.14
N THR A 122 26.39 -24.60 -8.23
CA THR A 122 25.14 -25.33 -8.41
C THR A 122 23.94 -24.38 -8.25
N LEU A 123 22.79 -24.77 -8.79
CA LEU A 123 21.56 -23.98 -8.65
C LEU A 123 21.16 -23.78 -7.17
N PRO A 124 21.18 -24.81 -6.29
CA PRO A 124 20.92 -24.62 -4.86
C PRO A 124 21.88 -23.65 -4.17
N ALA A 125 23.18 -23.68 -4.52
CA ALA A 125 24.17 -22.77 -3.94
C ALA A 125 23.94 -21.32 -4.37
N PHE A 126 23.59 -21.11 -5.65
CA PHE A 126 23.19 -19.82 -6.16
C PHE A 126 21.96 -19.26 -5.43
N LEU A 127 20.90 -20.06 -5.28
CA LEU A 127 19.68 -19.66 -4.58
C LEU A 127 19.96 -19.35 -3.10
N SER A 128 20.78 -20.18 -2.43
CA SER A 128 21.18 -19.93 -1.05
C SER A 128 21.86 -18.57 -0.91
N THR A 129 22.81 -18.26 -1.80
CA THR A 129 23.52 -16.98 -1.81
C THR A 129 22.58 -15.80 -2.07
N ARG A 130 21.58 -16.00 -2.93
CA ARG A 130 20.62 -14.96 -3.30
C ARG A 130 19.65 -14.59 -2.18
N PHE A 131 19.34 -15.54 -1.30
CA PHE A 131 18.45 -15.35 -0.16
C PHE A 131 19.21 -15.33 1.18
N THR A 132 20.53 -15.13 1.16
CA THR A 132 21.31 -14.82 2.36
C THR A 132 21.03 -13.39 2.78
N PHE A 133 20.03 -13.20 3.64
CA PHE A 133 19.83 -11.93 4.30
C PHE A 133 20.79 -11.85 5.50
N PRO A 134 21.51 -10.73 5.70
CA PRO A 134 22.21 -10.53 6.94
C PRO A 134 21.17 -10.66 8.05
N VAL A 135 21.45 -11.53 9.02
CA VAL A 135 20.69 -11.59 10.27
C VAL A 135 20.97 -10.27 10.96
N THR A 136 20.25 -9.21 10.58
CA THR A 136 20.27 -7.95 11.28
C THR A 136 19.89 -8.28 12.71
N SER A 137 20.81 -7.93 13.62
CA SER A 137 20.79 -8.25 15.05
C SER A 137 19.38 -8.54 15.52
N ARG A 138 19.10 -9.82 15.81
CA ARG A 138 17.78 -10.25 16.26
C ARG A 138 17.40 -9.35 17.43
N HIS A 139 16.50 -8.40 17.20
CA HIS A 139 15.70 -7.87 18.28
C HIS A 139 14.85 -9.06 18.72
N ASN A 140 15.38 -9.82 19.68
CA ASN A 140 14.77 -11.02 20.28
C ASN A 140 13.50 -10.67 21.07
N SER A 141 13.06 -9.41 21.06
CA SER A 141 11.76 -9.02 21.57
C SER A 141 10.68 -9.46 20.57
N PRO A 142 9.66 -10.22 21.00
CA PRO A 142 8.52 -10.55 20.16
C PRO A 142 7.75 -9.26 19.85
N ARG A 143 8.10 -8.60 18.73
CA ARG A 143 7.37 -7.43 18.23
C ARG A 143 6.11 -7.91 17.52
N GLN A 144 4.97 -7.42 17.98
CA GLN A 144 3.68 -7.66 17.34
C GLN A 144 3.46 -6.65 16.23
N ILE A 145 2.92 -7.13 15.12
CA ILE A 145 2.53 -6.33 13.97
C ILE A 145 1.09 -5.87 14.21
N PRO A 146 0.79 -4.56 14.13
CA PRO A 146 -0.58 -4.08 14.28
C PRO A 146 -1.53 -4.73 13.27
N GLU A 147 -2.75 -5.05 13.68
CA GLU A 147 -3.76 -5.65 12.78
C GLU A 147 -4.06 -4.76 11.57
N THR A 148 -3.99 -3.44 11.78
CA THR A 148 -4.20 -2.40 10.76
C THR A 148 -3.02 -2.24 9.81
N PHE A 149 -1.89 -2.91 10.03
CA PHE A 149 -0.74 -2.86 9.14
C PHE A 149 -1.08 -3.54 7.80
N SER A 150 -1.20 -2.75 6.74
CA SER A 150 -1.49 -3.25 5.39
C SER A 150 -0.89 -2.33 4.34
N VAL A 151 -0.65 -2.86 3.13
CA VAL A 151 -0.19 -2.05 2.00
C VAL A 151 -1.23 -1.01 1.60
N ALA A 152 -2.52 -1.35 1.70
CA ALA A 152 -3.60 -0.41 1.45
C ALA A 152 -3.49 0.82 2.37
N ASN A 153 -3.22 0.60 3.65
CA ASN A 153 -3.05 1.69 4.61
C ASN A 153 -1.71 2.43 4.43
N LEU A 154 -0.63 1.74 4.08
CA LEU A 154 0.65 2.38 3.73
C LEU A 154 0.52 3.31 2.51
N VAL A 155 -0.24 2.90 1.50
CA VAL A 155 -0.53 3.74 0.32
C VAL A 155 -1.42 4.91 0.69
N GLN A 156 -2.51 4.65 1.42
CA GLN A 156 -3.51 5.66 1.74
C GLN A 156 -3.00 6.74 2.70
N TYR A 157 -2.37 6.33 3.81
CA TYR A 157 -2.01 7.19 4.92
C TYR A 157 -0.53 7.62 4.89
N TYR A 158 0.38 6.73 4.47
CA TYR A 158 1.83 7.01 4.47
C TYR A 158 2.39 7.43 3.10
N LYS A 159 1.51 7.46 2.09
CA LYS A 159 1.81 7.86 0.70
C LYS A 159 2.84 6.98 0.01
N PHE A 160 2.90 5.72 0.39
CA PHE A 160 3.67 4.74 -0.37
C PHE A 160 3.03 4.48 -1.74
N ARG A 161 3.85 3.99 -2.66
CA ARG A 161 3.45 3.48 -3.97
C ARG A 161 3.80 2.00 -4.04
N ILE A 162 3.01 1.25 -4.80
CA ILE A 162 3.29 -0.15 -5.07
C ILE A 162 4.04 -0.23 -6.39
N SER A 163 5.09 -1.04 -6.42
CA SER A 163 5.74 -1.45 -7.66
C SER A 163 5.68 -2.95 -7.76
N TRP A 164 4.97 -3.42 -8.77
CA TRP A 164 4.82 -4.85 -9.03
C TRP A 164 6.10 -5.39 -9.66
N THR A 165 6.53 -6.56 -9.21
CA THR A 165 7.71 -7.22 -9.76
C THR A 165 7.43 -8.68 -10.03
N SER A 166 8.06 -9.17 -11.10
CA SER A 166 8.15 -10.59 -11.41
C SER A 166 9.36 -11.27 -10.76
N ASP A 167 10.19 -10.54 -9.99
CA ASP A 167 11.36 -11.09 -9.28
C ASP A 167 11.07 -11.28 -7.79
N LEU A 168 10.97 -12.53 -7.34
CA LEU A 168 10.71 -12.86 -5.95
C LEU A 168 11.80 -12.34 -5.00
N SER A 169 13.06 -12.24 -5.45
CA SER A 169 14.15 -11.72 -4.61
C SER A 169 14.01 -10.22 -4.29
N ARG A 170 13.20 -9.50 -5.06
CA ARG A 170 12.89 -8.07 -4.83
C ARG A 170 11.60 -7.86 -4.05
N HIS A 171 10.91 -8.93 -3.66
CA HIS A 171 9.72 -8.82 -2.82
C HIS A 171 10.03 -8.05 -1.54
N LEU A 172 9.15 -7.13 -1.17
CA LEU A 172 9.25 -6.26 0.01
C LEU A 172 10.49 -5.34 0.00
N ARG A 173 11.14 -5.10 -1.14
CA ARG A 173 12.17 -4.09 -1.26
C ARG A 173 11.56 -2.69 -1.14
N ILE A 174 12.14 -1.87 -0.27
CA ILE A 174 11.66 -0.53 0.02
C ILE A 174 12.61 0.48 -0.62
N ASP A 175 12.04 1.38 -1.41
CA ASP A 175 12.71 2.57 -1.90
C ASP A 175 12.20 3.77 -1.09
N TRP A 176 13.04 4.30 -0.21
CA TRP A 176 12.67 5.40 0.68
C TRP A 176 12.63 6.76 -0.02
N GLU A 177 13.39 6.92 -1.11
CA GLU A 177 13.44 8.16 -1.88
C GLU A 177 12.10 8.38 -2.59
N TYR A 178 11.58 7.34 -3.23
CA TYR A 178 10.30 7.39 -3.96
C TYR A 178 9.11 6.86 -3.15
N LYS A 179 9.34 6.47 -1.88
CA LYS A 179 8.37 5.77 -1.03
C LYS A 179 7.68 4.63 -1.77
N GLN A 180 8.45 3.71 -2.32
CA GLN A 180 7.93 2.62 -3.15
C GLN A 180 8.18 1.27 -2.47
N ILE A 181 7.13 0.46 -2.37
CA ILE A 181 7.22 -0.92 -1.88
C ILE A 181 7.12 -1.83 -3.08
N THR A 182 8.15 -2.65 -3.27
CA THR A 182 8.18 -3.63 -4.36
C THR A 182 7.45 -4.90 -3.91
N ILE A 183 6.48 -5.36 -4.70
CA ILE A 183 5.62 -6.50 -4.35
C ILE A 183 5.62 -7.50 -5.49
N PHE A 184 5.92 -8.75 -5.13
CA PHE A 184 5.89 -9.87 -6.06
C PHE A 184 4.45 -10.19 -6.51
N GLU A 185 4.23 -10.27 -7.82
CA GLU A 185 2.88 -10.34 -8.40
C GLU A 185 2.41 -11.76 -8.76
N HIS A 186 3.32 -12.72 -8.96
CA HIS A 186 3.00 -14.05 -9.50
C HIS A 186 2.61 -15.05 -8.43
N ALA A 187 1.46 -14.81 -7.80
CA ALA A 187 0.86 -15.66 -6.79
C ALA A 187 0.73 -17.15 -7.20
N ILE A 188 0.47 -17.41 -8.48
CA ILE A 188 0.41 -18.78 -9.04
C ILE A 188 1.74 -19.52 -8.92
N CYS A 189 2.87 -18.83 -9.09
CA CYS A 189 4.19 -19.43 -8.95
C CYS A 189 4.42 -19.88 -7.51
N LEU A 190 4.10 -19.03 -6.51
CA LEU A 190 4.24 -19.39 -5.10
C LEU A 190 3.36 -20.59 -4.73
N ARG A 191 2.11 -20.61 -5.19
CA ARG A 191 1.21 -21.76 -4.98
C ARG A 191 1.83 -23.03 -5.56
N ASN A 192 2.20 -23.02 -6.83
CA ASN A 192 2.70 -24.22 -7.51
C ASN A 192 4.06 -24.67 -6.96
N HIS A 193 4.94 -23.75 -6.57
CA HIS A 193 6.20 -24.08 -5.90
C HIS A 193 5.99 -24.70 -4.51
N LEU A 194 4.92 -24.32 -3.80
CA LEU A 194 4.57 -24.92 -2.52
C LEU A 194 3.93 -26.31 -2.68
N GLU A 195 3.01 -26.44 -3.63
CA GLU A 195 2.27 -27.68 -3.89
C GLU A 195 3.16 -28.77 -4.51
N TYR A 196 4.11 -28.37 -5.35
CA TYR A 196 5.06 -29.25 -6.03
C TYR A 196 6.50 -29.01 -5.55
N ALA A 197 6.70 -29.03 -4.23
CA ALA A 197 7.97 -28.70 -3.59
C ALA A 197 9.15 -29.60 -4.04
N ASP A 198 8.90 -30.88 -4.34
CA ASP A 198 9.95 -31.80 -4.81
C ASP A 198 10.60 -31.35 -6.13
N ASP A 199 9.79 -30.69 -6.96
CA ASP A 199 10.16 -30.21 -8.29
C ASP A 199 10.71 -28.78 -8.25
N CYS A 200 10.80 -28.14 -7.07
CA CYS A 200 11.25 -26.77 -6.91
C CYS A 200 12.59 -26.69 -6.15
N PRO A 201 13.62 -26.02 -6.70
CA PRO A 201 14.90 -25.85 -6.02
C PRO A 201 14.87 -24.74 -4.94
N LEU A 202 13.78 -23.97 -4.84
CA LEU A 202 13.64 -22.95 -3.80
C LEU A 202 13.42 -23.59 -2.43
N PRO A 203 14.04 -23.07 -1.36
CA PRO A 203 13.77 -23.54 0.00
C PRO A 203 12.28 -23.41 0.32
N LYS A 204 11.65 -24.50 0.79
CA LYS A 204 10.23 -24.48 1.21
C LYS A 204 9.92 -23.38 2.24
N PRO A 205 10.77 -23.11 3.25
CA PRO A 205 10.54 -22.01 4.19
C PRO A 205 10.46 -20.63 3.52
N LEU A 206 11.25 -20.40 2.46
CA LEU A 206 11.24 -19.14 1.71
C LEU A 206 9.90 -18.93 0.99
N VAL A 207 9.40 -19.96 0.31
CA VAL A 207 8.12 -19.90 -0.41
C VAL A 207 6.96 -19.70 0.57
N LEU A 208 6.99 -20.40 1.72
CA LEU A 208 6.00 -20.24 2.78
C LEU A 208 6.00 -18.82 3.33
N GLU A 209 7.16 -18.28 3.64
CA GLU A 209 7.26 -16.92 4.16
C GLU A 209 6.80 -15.88 3.13
N ALA A 210 7.10 -16.06 1.84
CA ALA A 210 6.61 -15.17 0.78
C ALA A 210 5.08 -15.14 0.68
N ILE A 211 4.42 -16.29 0.94
CA ILE A 211 2.97 -16.38 1.02
C ILE A 211 2.46 -15.65 2.27
N ASP A 212 3.12 -15.86 3.41
CA ASP A 212 2.76 -15.24 4.69
C ASP A 212 2.93 -13.71 4.62
N THR A 213 3.97 -13.18 3.95
CA THR A 213 4.14 -11.74 3.74
C THR A 213 3.04 -11.16 2.86
N ILE A 214 2.62 -11.86 1.79
CA ILE A 214 1.49 -11.42 0.97
C ILE A 214 0.20 -11.35 1.81
N LYS A 215 -0.06 -12.34 2.67
CA LYS A 215 -1.23 -12.32 3.57
C LYS A 215 -1.15 -11.24 4.64
N LEU A 216 0.04 -10.96 5.13
CA LEU A 216 0.29 -9.87 6.08
C LEU A 216 -0.04 -8.51 5.44
N LEU A 217 0.47 -8.29 4.22
CA LEU A 217 0.41 -7.03 3.50
C LEU A 217 -0.96 -6.76 2.87
N PHE A 218 -1.70 -7.81 2.50
CA PHE A 218 -3.00 -7.74 1.85
C PHE A 218 -4.03 -8.57 2.66
N PRO A 219 -4.47 -8.08 3.83
CA PRO A 219 -5.55 -8.73 4.59
C PRO A 219 -6.89 -8.69 3.82
N ASP A 220 -7.84 -9.55 4.18
CA ASP A 220 -9.16 -9.62 3.52
C ASP A 220 -10.12 -8.48 3.92
N ASP A 221 -9.65 -7.24 3.87
CA ASP A 221 -10.40 -6.05 4.26
C ASP A 221 -10.86 -5.21 3.05
N LYS A 222 -11.75 -4.25 3.32
CA LYS A 222 -12.34 -3.40 2.28
C LYS A 222 -11.28 -2.55 1.56
N ASN A 223 -10.27 -2.04 2.27
CA ASN A 223 -9.27 -1.16 1.67
C ASN A 223 -8.34 -1.95 0.75
N THR A 224 -7.94 -3.16 1.16
CA THR A 224 -7.16 -4.07 0.32
C THR A 224 -7.94 -4.48 -0.93
N LYS A 225 -9.21 -4.85 -0.80
CA LYS A 225 -10.06 -5.18 -1.96
C LYS A 225 -10.17 -4.01 -2.95
N ALA A 226 -10.37 -2.79 -2.45
CA ALA A 226 -10.45 -1.59 -3.28
C ALA A 226 -9.12 -1.28 -3.99
N LEU A 227 -8.00 -1.41 -3.27
CA LEU A 227 -6.65 -1.22 -3.84
C LEU A 227 -6.37 -2.25 -4.95
N LEU A 228 -6.62 -3.53 -4.68
CA LEU A 228 -6.37 -4.60 -5.66
C LEU A 228 -7.27 -4.49 -6.89
N ALA A 229 -8.54 -4.10 -6.71
CA ALA A 229 -9.45 -3.83 -7.83
C ALA A 229 -8.94 -2.67 -8.70
N LYS A 230 -8.43 -1.59 -8.07
CA LYS A 230 -7.82 -0.46 -8.79
C LYS A 230 -6.58 -0.86 -9.58
N GLU A 231 -5.75 -1.74 -9.00
CA GLU A 231 -4.52 -2.25 -9.62
C GLU A 231 -4.76 -3.43 -10.59
N GLY A 232 -6.01 -3.89 -10.74
CA GLY A 232 -6.36 -5.02 -11.61
C GLY A 232 -5.79 -6.36 -11.14
N ARG A 233 -5.59 -6.55 -9.83
CA ARG A 233 -4.95 -7.74 -9.24
C ARG A 233 -5.96 -8.59 -8.45
N ASN A 234 -5.83 -9.92 -8.53
CA ASN A 234 -6.80 -10.87 -7.97
C ASN A 234 -6.18 -11.98 -7.09
N PHE A 235 -4.96 -11.81 -6.56
CA PHE A 235 -4.24 -12.90 -5.89
C PHE A 235 -4.76 -13.29 -4.49
N LEU A 236 -5.68 -12.52 -3.88
CA LEU A 236 -6.38 -12.94 -2.65
C LEU A 236 -7.28 -14.17 -2.84
N LYS A 237 -7.63 -14.50 -4.08
CA LYS A 237 -8.48 -15.66 -4.40
C LYS A 237 -7.77 -17.01 -4.18
N ILE A 238 -6.45 -17.04 -3.96
CA ILE A 238 -5.73 -18.30 -3.72
C ILE A 238 -5.87 -18.71 -2.25
N PRO A 239 -6.50 -19.87 -1.96
CA PRO A 239 -6.50 -20.43 -0.61
C PRO A 239 -5.15 -21.07 -0.34
N TYR A 240 -4.20 -20.32 0.22
CA TYR A 240 -2.91 -20.91 0.62
C TYR A 240 -3.00 -21.77 1.90
N GLY A 241 -4.18 -21.96 2.50
CA GLY A 241 -4.37 -22.80 3.70
C GLY A 241 -3.61 -22.34 4.94
N ARG A 242 -3.38 -21.03 5.09
CA ARG A 242 -2.60 -20.43 6.18
C ARG A 242 -3.31 -19.20 6.75
N GLU A 243 -3.12 -18.93 8.02
CA GLU A 243 -3.65 -17.72 8.65
C GLU A 243 -2.62 -16.58 8.62
N ARG A 244 -3.10 -15.34 8.78
CA ARG A 244 -2.25 -14.16 8.83
C ARG A 244 -1.47 -14.15 10.15
N SER A 245 -0.14 -14.31 10.09
CA SER A 245 0.71 -14.18 11.28
C SER A 245 1.05 -12.72 11.54
N LEU A 246 0.72 -12.23 12.74
CA LEU A 246 1.05 -10.88 13.20
C LEU A 246 2.34 -10.86 14.03
N SER A 247 3.01 -12.00 14.21
CA SER A 247 4.26 -12.04 14.97
C SER A 247 5.45 -11.84 14.05
N LEU A 248 6.23 -10.77 14.27
CA LEU A 248 7.39 -10.45 13.45
C LEU A 248 8.44 -11.56 13.44
N SER A 249 8.55 -12.36 14.52
CA SER A 249 9.50 -13.47 14.63
C SER A 249 9.18 -14.66 13.71
N THR A 250 7.97 -14.69 13.12
CA THR A 250 7.59 -15.72 12.12
C THR A 250 8.30 -15.51 10.79
N TYR A 251 8.77 -14.28 10.52
CA TYR A 251 9.43 -13.91 9.30
C TYR A 251 10.95 -13.97 9.52
N HIS A 252 11.67 -14.61 8.61
CA HIS A 252 13.12 -14.79 8.63
C HIS A 252 13.77 -14.09 7.43
N TYR A 253 13.23 -14.28 6.23
CA TYR A 253 13.77 -13.71 4.98
C TYR A 253 13.41 -12.22 4.82
N TRP A 254 12.19 -11.82 5.16
CA TRP A 254 11.71 -10.44 5.00
C TRP A 254 11.56 -9.68 6.32
N GLN A 255 11.96 -10.26 7.45
CA GLN A 255 11.86 -9.67 8.78
C GLN A 255 12.42 -8.25 8.84
N GLY A 256 13.63 -8.03 8.28
CA GLY A 256 14.30 -6.74 8.31
C GLY A 256 13.50 -5.66 7.60
N ASN A 257 13.00 -5.94 6.39
CA ASN A 257 12.21 -4.99 5.62
C ASN A 257 10.84 -4.73 6.27
N ILE A 258 10.19 -5.76 6.83
CA ILE A 258 8.95 -5.59 7.60
C ILE A 258 9.22 -4.71 8.83
N SER A 259 10.30 -4.97 9.58
CA SER A 259 10.69 -4.14 10.73
C SER A 259 10.88 -2.69 10.35
N LEU A 260 11.56 -2.40 9.23
CA LEU A 260 11.74 -1.03 8.77
C LEU A 260 10.41 -0.35 8.40
N LEU A 261 9.48 -1.07 7.77
CA LEU A 261 8.12 -0.55 7.52
C LEU A 261 7.37 -0.30 8.83
N LEU A 262 7.53 -1.16 9.84
CA LEU A 262 6.91 -0.98 11.15
C LEU A 262 7.51 0.22 11.90
N ASP A 263 8.83 0.41 11.85
CA ASP A 263 9.49 1.58 12.42
C ASP A 263 8.96 2.87 11.80
N HIS A 264 8.73 2.86 10.48
CA HIS A 264 8.12 4.00 9.79
C HIS A 264 6.61 4.15 10.11
N TRP A 265 5.92 3.04 10.31
CA TRP A 265 4.51 3.03 10.70
C TRP A 265 4.31 3.67 12.08
N GLU A 266 5.14 3.28 13.06
CA GLU A 266 5.10 3.77 14.45
C GLU A 266 5.46 5.25 14.57
N GLN A 267 6.25 5.80 13.65
CA GLN A 267 6.50 7.26 13.57
C GLN A 267 5.23 8.07 13.25
N GLY A 268 4.13 7.41 12.89
CA GLY A 268 2.84 8.03 12.59
C GLY A 268 2.76 8.61 11.18
N SER A 269 1.54 8.64 10.63
CA SER A 269 1.30 9.28 9.34
C SER A 269 1.55 10.80 9.43
N LYS A 270 2.19 11.40 8.42
CA LYS A 270 2.46 12.85 8.37
C LYS A 270 1.43 13.56 7.47
N GLY A 271 0.81 14.64 7.95
CA GLY A 271 -0.07 15.53 7.16
C GLY A 271 -1.57 15.40 7.46
N TRP A 272 -2.42 15.71 6.48
CA TRP A 272 -3.90 15.72 6.60
C TRP A 272 -4.52 14.37 7.02
N SER A 273 -3.75 13.27 6.93
CA SER A 273 -4.16 11.95 7.45
C SER A 273 -4.22 11.90 8.98
N GLN A 274 -3.50 12.76 9.70
CA GLN A 274 -3.63 12.91 11.15
C GLN A 274 -4.98 13.52 11.54
N ILE A 275 -5.50 14.43 10.72
CA ILE A 275 -6.81 15.06 10.91
C ILE A 275 -7.92 14.05 10.62
N ARG A 276 -7.64 13.10 9.72
CA ARG A 276 -8.47 11.92 9.46
C ARG A 276 -8.00 10.75 10.33
N LEU A 277 -7.86 11.00 11.64
CA LEU A 277 -7.78 9.94 12.64
C LEU A 277 -8.83 8.89 12.27
N SER A 278 -8.36 7.70 11.91
CA SER A 278 -9.27 6.56 11.85
C SER A 278 -9.90 6.47 13.24
N PRO A 279 -11.19 6.16 13.35
CA PRO A 279 -11.81 5.79 14.61
C PRO A 279 -11.30 4.39 15.02
N ASP A 280 -9.98 4.21 15.07
CA ASP A 280 -9.38 3.07 15.75
C ASP A 280 -9.45 3.34 17.25
N ARG A 281 -9.84 2.28 17.96
CA ARG A 281 -10.31 2.32 19.33
C ARG A 281 -9.29 2.89 20.33
N ASP A 282 -8.01 2.86 20.00
CA ASP A 282 -6.94 3.25 20.91
C ASP A 282 -6.76 4.78 21.01
N ASN A 283 -7.17 5.54 19.99
CA ASN A 283 -7.05 7.00 19.96
C ASN A 283 -8.40 7.73 19.94
N LEU A 284 -9.49 7.04 20.28
CA LEU A 284 -10.83 7.65 20.37
C LEU A 284 -10.88 8.79 21.40
N LEU A 285 -10.15 8.66 22.51
CA LEU A 285 -10.10 9.70 23.53
C LEU A 285 -9.43 10.97 23.00
N GLU A 286 -8.29 10.84 22.30
CA GLU A 286 -7.59 11.97 21.68
C GLU A 286 -8.39 12.60 20.54
N TYR A 287 -9.10 11.79 19.75
CA TYR A 287 -10.02 12.27 18.73
C TYR A 287 -11.16 13.09 19.34
N VAL A 288 -11.80 12.57 20.39
CA VAL A 288 -12.92 13.24 21.06
C VAL A 288 -12.44 14.53 21.74
N THR A 289 -11.28 14.54 22.40
CA THR A 289 -10.75 15.75 23.03
C THR A 289 -10.38 16.82 22.00
N PHE A 290 -9.80 16.44 20.85
CA PHE A 290 -9.50 17.37 19.76
C PHE A 290 -10.78 18.03 19.20
N TRP A 291 -11.81 17.24 18.92
CA TRP A 291 -13.08 17.77 18.41
C TRP A 291 -13.85 18.56 19.48
N ALA A 292 -13.79 18.15 20.75
CA ALA A 292 -14.38 18.89 21.86
C ALA A 292 -13.72 20.26 22.01
N ALA A 293 -12.39 20.32 22.03
CA ALA A 293 -11.64 21.58 22.11
C ALA A 293 -11.95 22.50 20.92
N THR A 294 -12.00 21.94 19.71
CA THR A 294 -12.36 22.69 18.48
C THR A 294 -13.77 23.25 18.57
N THR A 295 -14.74 22.45 19.06
CA THR A 295 -16.13 22.89 19.23
C THR A 295 -16.24 24.00 20.27
N VAL A 296 -15.54 23.87 21.40
CA VAL A 296 -15.48 24.90 22.45
C VAL A 296 -14.90 26.20 21.89
N LEU A 297 -13.82 26.13 21.11
CA LEU A 297 -13.20 27.29 20.48
C LEU A 297 -14.19 28.01 19.54
N ILE A 298 -14.89 27.27 18.68
CA ILE A 298 -15.91 27.83 17.77
C ILE A 298 -17.05 28.48 18.57
N LEU A 299 -17.55 27.79 19.61
CA LEU A 299 -18.62 28.31 20.44
C LEU A 299 -18.20 29.59 21.17
N THR A 300 -16.94 29.66 21.60
CA THR A 300 -16.37 30.84 22.26
C THR A 300 -16.31 32.03 21.30
N VAL A 301 -15.86 31.82 20.07
CA VAL A 301 -15.85 32.87 19.03
C VAL A 301 -17.27 33.36 18.75
N ILE A 302 -18.23 32.45 18.60
CA ILE A 302 -19.64 32.82 18.39
C ILE A 302 -20.17 33.61 19.59
N SER A 303 -19.93 33.16 20.81
CA SER A 303 -20.37 33.84 22.03
C SER A 303 -19.81 35.27 22.09
N ILE A 304 -18.52 35.46 21.78
CA ILE A 304 -17.91 36.79 21.76
C ILE A 304 -18.58 37.69 20.72
N THR A 305 -18.84 37.17 19.51
CA THR A 305 -19.53 37.96 18.46
C THR A 305 -20.94 38.36 18.87
N PHE A 306 -21.70 37.45 19.49
CA PHE A 306 -23.02 37.75 20.01
C PHE A 306 -22.97 38.77 21.16
N SER A 307 -22.01 38.64 22.08
CA SER A 307 -21.84 39.62 23.16
C SER A 307 -21.56 41.02 22.64
N VAL A 308 -20.73 41.16 21.60
CA VAL A 308 -20.47 42.46 20.97
C VAL A 308 -21.73 43.00 20.29
N ALA A 309 -22.47 42.17 19.57
CA ALA A 309 -23.73 42.57 18.93
C ALA A 309 -24.80 43.00 19.95
N SER A 310 -24.91 42.31 21.09
CA SER A 310 -25.80 42.72 22.17
C SER A 310 -25.41 44.07 22.76
N LEU A 311 -24.11 44.35 22.91
CA LEU A 311 -23.63 45.63 23.43
C LEU A 311 -23.93 46.80 22.47
N THR A 312 -23.79 46.58 21.16
CA THR A 312 -24.12 47.62 20.17
C THR A 312 -25.62 47.92 20.13
N LEU A 313 -26.47 46.88 20.20
CA LEU A 313 -27.91 47.06 20.29
C LEU A 313 -28.34 47.77 21.58
N ALA A 314 -27.73 47.42 22.73
CA ALA A 314 -27.98 48.09 23.99
C ALA A 314 -27.61 49.58 23.94
N LYS A 315 -26.48 49.93 23.30
CA LYS A 315 -26.09 51.32 23.08
C LYS A 315 -27.12 52.07 22.21
N GLN A 316 -27.59 51.45 21.14
CA GLN A 316 -28.61 52.05 20.27
C GLN A 316 -29.92 52.27 21.02
N ALA A 317 -30.38 51.30 21.81
CA ALA A 317 -31.57 51.43 22.63
C ALA A 317 -31.46 52.57 23.67
N LEU A 318 -30.29 52.75 24.29
CA LEU A 318 -30.04 53.84 25.21
C LEU A 318 -30.11 55.20 24.52
N ASP A 319 -29.51 55.35 23.33
CA ASP A 319 -29.56 56.60 22.56
C ASP A 319 -31.00 56.97 22.17
N VAL A 320 -31.79 55.98 21.73
CA VAL A 320 -33.22 56.17 21.44
C VAL A 320 -33.99 56.58 22.70
N SER A 321 -33.71 55.95 23.85
CA SER A 321 -34.37 56.29 25.11
C SER A 321 -34.06 57.72 25.57
N VAL A 322 -32.82 58.18 25.40
CA VAL A 322 -32.44 59.57 25.75
C VAL A 322 -33.16 60.57 24.86
N ARG A 323 -33.21 60.33 23.54
CA ARG A 323 -33.97 61.20 22.61
C ARG A 323 -35.46 61.19 22.90
N SER A 324 -36.03 60.04 23.26
CA SER A 324 -37.45 59.95 23.64
C SER A 324 -37.74 60.76 24.90
N LEU A 325 -36.82 60.79 25.87
CA LEU A 325 -36.96 61.60 27.07
C LEU A 325 -36.94 63.09 26.74
N GLU A 326 -36.02 63.53 25.88
CA GLU A 326 -35.94 64.92 25.42
C GLU A 326 -37.24 65.39 24.75
N VAL A 327 -37.79 64.58 23.84
CA VAL A 327 -39.08 64.86 23.19
C VAL A 327 -40.22 64.91 24.21
N SER A 328 -40.22 64.01 25.21
CA SER A 328 -41.24 64.02 26.25
C SER A 328 -41.20 65.31 27.09
N VAL A 329 -40.02 65.82 27.41
CA VAL A 329 -39.83 67.08 28.14
C VAL A 329 -40.35 68.25 27.31
N GLN A 330 -39.99 68.33 26.02
CA GLN A 330 -40.50 69.38 25.12
C GLN A 330 -42.03 69.33 24.98
N SER A 331 -42.61 68.12 24.88
CA SER A 331 -44.06 67.97 24.82
C SER A 331 -44.75 68.43 26.11
N PHE A 332 -44.12 68.19 27.25
CA PHE A 332 -44.60 68.66 28.55
C PHE A 332 -44.55 70.19 28.63
N GLU A 333 -43.43 70.82 28.25
CA GLU A 333 -43.31 72.28 28.20
C GLU A 333 -44.33 72.94 27.28
N LEU A 334 -44.57 72.36 26.09
CA LEU A 334 -45.58 72.86 25.16
C LEU A 334 -47.00 72.74 25.76
N SER A 335 -47.30 71.60 26.38
CA SER A 335 -48.60 71.38 27.03
C SER A 335 -48.83 72.35 28.19
N LEU A 336 -47.78 72.64 28.97
CA LEU A 336 -47.79 73.62 30.05
C LEU A 336 -48.03 75.04 29.49
N ALA A 337 -47.32 75.41 28.41
CA ALA A 337 -47.49 76.72 27.77
C ALA A 337 -48.91 76.91 27.20
N ILE A 338 -49.50 75.88 26.59
CA ILE A 338 -50.89 75.92 26.10
C ILE A 338 -51.86 76.06 27.29
N ALA A 339 -51.68 75.28 28.35
CA ALA A 339 -52.52 75.35 29.54
C ALA A 339 -52.47 76.73 30.22
N CYS A 340 -51.29 77.37 30.27
CA CYS A 340 -51.13 78.70 30.85
C CYS A 340 -51.60 79.86 29.93
N ALA A 341 -51.93 79.59 28.67
CA ALA A 341 -52.44 80.61 27.73
C ALA A 341 -53.96 80.83 27.83
N GLU A 342 -54.70 79.97 28.54
CA GLU A 342 -56.14 80.15 28.77
C GLU A 342 -56.44 81.28 29.76
N ALA A 343 -57.48 82.08 29.49
CA ALA A 343 -57.77 83.33 30.19
C ALA A 343 -58.03 83.21 31.72
N ASN A 344 -58.28 82.00 32.23
CA ASN A 344 -58.54 81.70 33.65
C ASN A 344 -57.48 80.76 34.27
N ALA A 345 -56.32 80.57 33.62
CA ALA A 345 -55.32 79.58 34.03
C ALA A 345 -54.64 79.92 35.38
N THR A 346 -54.47 81.21 35.69
CA THR A 346 -53.85 81.68 36.94
C THR A 346 -54.67 81.41 38.20
N ASP A 347 -56.00 81.28 38.09
CA ASP A 347 -56.88 80.96 39.21
C ASP A 347 -57.01 79.44 39.46
N THR A 348 -56.77 78.61 38.44
CA THR A 348 -56.99 77.16 38.50
C THR A 348 -55.71 76.34 38.73
N LEU A 349 -54.54 76.83 38.26
CA LEU A 349 -53.23 76.16 38.38
C LEU A 349 -52.13 77.12 38.91
N PRO A 350 -52.30 77.72 40.10
CA PRO A 350 -51.44 78.81 40.60
C PRO A 350 -49.98 78.38 40.91
N ALA A 351 -49.72 77.07 41.02
CA ALA A 351 -48.38 76.54 41.27
C ALA A 351 -47.54 76.38 40.00
N PHE A 352 -48.17 76.36 38.82
CA PHE A 352 -47.54 76.02 37.53
C PHE A 352 -47.56 77.17 36.52
N CYS A 353 -48.61 77.99 36.54
CA CYS A 353 -48.73 79.19 35.72
C CYS A 353 -48.54 80.41 36.64
N LYS A 354 -47.44 81.15 36.47
CA LYS A 354 -47.14 82.37 37.23
C LYS A 354 -47.26 83.62 36.38
#